data_AF-A0A520RBF3-F1
#
_entry.id   AF-A0A520RBF3-F1
#
_cell.length_a   1.000
_cell.length_b   1.000
_cell.length_c   1.000
_cell.angle_alpha   90.00
_cell.angle_beta   90.00
_cell.angle_gamma   90.00
#
_symmetry.space_group_name_H-M   'P 1'
#
loop_
_entity.id
_entity.type
_entity.pdbx_description
1 polymer ?
#
loop_
_entity_poly.entity_id
_entity_poly.type
_entity_poly.pdbx_seq_one_letter_code
_entity_poly.pdbx_strand_id
1 'polypeptide(L)' 'MSGGVDSSVAALLLLEAGYRVEGLFMKNWEE' A
#
# COMPACT_ATOMS: atom_id res chain seq x y z
N MET A 1 0.02 -0.38 3.00
CA MET A 1 1.01 0.68 2.71
C MET A 1 1.99 0.76 3.86
N SER A 2 3.21 0.24 3.71
CA SER A 2 4.24 0.32 4.77
C SER A 2 5.01 1.64 4.75
N GLY A 3 4.83 2.46 3.70
CA GLY A 3 5.67 3.63 3.42
C GLY A 3 6.88 3.31 2.55
N GLY A 4 7.20 2.04 2.31
CA GLY A 4 8.27 1.61 1.42
C GLY A 4 7.86 1.56 -0.05
N VAL A 5 8.86 1.63 -0.95
CA VAL A 5 8.69 1.62 -2.41
C VAL A 5 7.93 0.39 -2.91
N ASP A 6 8.19 -0.79 -2.34
CA ASP A 6 7.54 -2.03 -2.77
C ASP A 6 6.02 -1.97 -2.57
N SER A 7 5.58 -1.40 -1.44
CA SER A 7 4.15 -1.25 -1.18
C SER A 7 3.48 -0.24 -2.12
N SER A 8 4.21 0.79 -2.55
CA SER A 8 3.76 1.77 -3.53
C SER A 8 3.63 1.18 -4.93
N VAL A 9 4.63 0.41 -5.38
CA VAL A 9 4.60 -0.25 -6.68
C VAL A 9 3.53 -1.34 -6.71
N ALA A 10 3.38 -2.13 -5.62
CA ALA A 10 2.32 -3.14 -5.54
C ALA A 10 0.92 -2.52 -5.64
N ALA A 11 0.67 -1.40 -4.96
CA ALA A 11 -0.61 -0.69 -5.07
C ALA A 11 -0.85 -0.14 -6.48
N LEU A 12 0.19 0.41 -7.12
CA LEU A 12 0.11 0.89 -8.50
C LEU A 12 -0.28 -0.23 -9.48
N LEU A 13 0.37 -1.38 -9.40
CA LEU A 13 0.05 -2.52 -10.28
C LEU A 13 -1.39 -3.00 -10.12
N LEU A 14 -1.94 -2.98 -8.90
CA LEU A 14 -3.34 -3.34 -8.66
C LEU A 14 -4.32 -2.30 -9.22
N LEU A 15 -3.98 -1.01 -9.14
CA LEU A 15 -4.76 0.05 -9.77
C LEU A 15 -4.75 -0.07 -11.30
N GLU A 16 -3.58 -0.30 -11.90
CA GLU A 16 -3.42 -0.50 -13.35
C GLU A 16 -4.16 -1.74 -13.85
N ALA A 17 -4.27 -2.78 -13.03
CA ALA A 17 -5.06 -3.97 -13.31
C ALA A 17 -6.58 -3.76 -13.11
N GLY A 18 -7.03 -2.55 -12.75
CA GLY A 18 -8.44 -2.19 -12.65
C GLY A 18 -9.12 -2.57 -11.34
N TYR A 19 -8.35 -2.94 -10.31
CA TYR A 19 -8.93 -3.23 -9.00
C TYR A 19 -9.29 -1.93 -8.27
N ARG A 20 -10.34 -1.99 -7.45
CA ARG A 20 -10.57 -0.99 -6.41
C ARG A 20 -9.60 -1.26 -5.26
N VAL A 21 -8.57 -0.42 -5.15
CA VAL A 21 -7.52 -0.56 -4.13
C VAL A 21 -7.77 0.41 -2.98
N GLU A 22 -7.63 -0.09 -1.75
CA GLU A 22 -7.68 0.72 -0.53
C GLU A 22 -6.38 0.53 0.26
N GLY A 23 -5.81 1.61 0.76
CA GLY A 23 -4.56 1.60 1.50
C GLY A 23 -4.79 1.57 3.01
N LEU A 24 -4.11 0.65 3.71
CA LEU A 24 -4.01 0.64 5.16
C LEU A 24 -2.56 0.88 5.58
N PHE A 25 -2.35 1.80 6.52
CA PHE A 25 -1.08 1.97 7.23
C PHE A 25 -1.22 1.39 8.64
N MET A 26 -0.23 0.62 9.09
CA MET A 26 -0.23 0.03 10.42
C MET A 26 0.86 0.68 11.27
N LYS A 27 0.48 1.25 12.43
CA LYS A 27 1.41 1.61 13.50
C LYS A 27 1.40 0.48 14.52
N ASN A 28 2.46 -0.32 14.52
CA ASN A 28 2.54 -1.52 15.36
C ASN A 28 3.35 -1.31 16.65
N TRP A 29 3.97 -0.14 16.81
CA TRP A 29 4.75 0.22 17.99
C TRP A 29 4.46 1.66 18.41
N GLU A 30 4.29 1.88 19.72
CA GLU A 30 4.10 3.18 20.35
C GLU A 30 5.48 3.78 20.65
N GLU A 31 6.02 4.53 19.70
CA GLU A 31 6.97 5.64 19.93
C GLU A 31 6.33 6.94 19.47
#